data_AF-A0A068F4R3-F1
#
_entry.id   AF-A0A068F4R3-F1
#
_cell.length_a   1.000
_cell.length_b   1.000
_cell.length_c   1.000
_cell.angle_alpha   90.00
_cell.angle_beta   90.00
_cell.angle_gamma   90.00
#
_symmetry.space_group_name_H-M   'P 1'
#
loop_
_entity.id
_entity.type
_entity.pdbx_description
1 polymer ?
#
loop_
_entity_poly.entity_id
_entity_poly.type
_entity_poly.pdbx_seq_one_letter_code
_entity_poly.pdbx_strand_id
1 'polypeptide(L)'
;DKIFPRNLDQQRRMNIMKLVRYLEIRHRILHLYAIFGLTAFIGLPLFKYLMFYDRSSGRPLLDEYHQHASWFPYQLKQSNRAYPYMYVYETFITIFGINCLFTWDHIYTVTVAQFVMHFDYINDQLKELDAKQTLEGCKSKEFYESLRVIIIYHQHIYELGDKLRKTFNVSLFLTDIISAASMCFHIYLMANSDDIIAIILFIFPCFVQVAFTFDNCYQGTRVAEASARMQTA
;
A
#
# COMPACT_ATOMS: atom_id res chain seq x y z
N ASP A 1 15.96 19.06 7.47
CA ASP A 1 16.42 17.85 8.20
C ASP A 1 15.90 17.68 9.63
N LYS A 2 14.62 17.97 9.95
CA LYS A 2 14.06 17.79 11.31
C LYS A 2 12.66 17.14 11.33
N ILE A 3 12.34 16.30 10.35
CA ILE A 3 11.00 15.69 10.25
C ILE A 3 10.85 14.58 11.30
N PHE A 4 11.90 13.78 11.55
CA PHE A 4 11.86 12.75 12.59
C PHE A 4 12.50 13.24 13.90
N PRO A 5 11.80 13.12 15.04
CA PRO A 5 12.32 13.54 16.34
C PRO A 5 13.49 12.66 16.80
N ARG A 6 14.62 13.30 17.14
CA ARG A 6 15.85 12.61 17.60
C ARG A 6 15.91 12.48 19.13
N ASN A 7 15.16 13.29 19.85
CA ASN A 7 15.18 13.33 21.32
C ASN A 7 14.13 12.40 21.91
N LEU A 8 14.49 11.58 22.88
CA LEU A 8 13.59 10.60 23.52
C LEU A 8 12.31 11.24 24.07
N ASP A 9 12.39 12.44 24.65
CA ASP A 9 11.21 13.15 25.16
C ASP A 9 10.26 13.56 24.03
N GLN A 10 10.81 14.02 22.90
CA GLN A 10 10.01 14.37 21.74
C GLN A 10 9.40 13.11 21.10
N GLN A 11 10.13 12.00 21.08
CA GLN A 11 9.61 10.71 20.61
C GLN A 11 8.45 10.20 21.48
N ARG A 12 8.54 10.39 22.79
CA ARG A 12 7.48 10.06 23.74
C ARG A 12 6.25 10.94 23.52
N ARG A 13 6.43 12.26 23.42
CA ARG A 13 5.33 13.20 23.16
C ARG A 13 4.63 12.95 21.81
N MET A 14 5.38 12.54 20.80
CA MET A 14 4.84 12.21 19.48
C MET A 14 4.30 10.77 19.38
N ASN A 15 4.28 10.01 20.48
CA ASN A 15 3.75 8.64 20.53
C ASN A 15 4.32 7.71 19.44
N ILE A 16 5.62 7.78 19.16
CA ILE A 16 6.25 7.01 18.06
C ILE A 16 6.05 5.50 18.22
N MET A 17 5.97 4.99 19.44
CA MET A 17 5.70 3.58 19.68
C MET A 17 4.37 3.11 19.07
N LYS A 18 3.36 4.00 19.02
CA LYS A 18 2.08 3.72 18.33
C LYS A 18 2.29 3.60 16.82
N LEU A 19 3.09 4.48 16.23
CA LEU A 19 3.45 4.46 14.81
C LEU A 19 4.25 3.19 14.45
N VAL A 20 5.30 2.88 15.22
CA VAL A 20 6.13 1.68 15.00
C VAL A 20 5.30 0.42 15.09
N ARG A 21 4.49 0.27 16.15
CA ARG A 21 3.60 -0.88 16.32
C ARG A 21 2.62 -1.04 15.17
N TYR A 22 2.06 0.07 14.69
CA TYR A 22 1.18 0.06 13.51
C TYR A 22 1.90 -0.45 12.26
N LEU A 23 3.11 0.06 11.98
CA LEU A 23 3.91 -0.35 10.83
C LEU A 23 4.35 -1.82 10.93
N GLU A 24 4.71 -2.30 12.11
CA GLU A 24 5.09 -3.70 12.34
C GLU A 24 3.92 -4.67 12.11
N ILE A 25 2.73 -4.34 12.61
CA ILE A 25 1.53 -5.16 12.41
C ILE A 25 1.19 -5.21 10.92
N ARG A 26 1.15 -4.06 10.24
CA ARG A 26 0.86 -4.00 8.81
C ARG A 26 1.90 -4.75 8.00
N HIS A 27 3.19 -4.55 8.29
CA HIS A 27 4.28 -5.26 7.63
C HIS A 27 4.14 -6.78 7.77
N ARG A 28 3.80 -7.27 8.96
CA ARG A 28 3.57 -8.71 9.19
C ARG A 28 2.40 -9.25 8.36
N ILE A 29 1.29 -8.53 8.32
CA ILE A 29 0.11 -8.92 7.53
C ILE A 29 0.46 -8.96 6.03
N LEU A 30 1.07 -7.89 5.51
CA LEU A 30 1.48 -7.82 4.10
C LEU A 30 2.53 -8.86 3.74
N HIS A 31 3.46 -9.16 4.64
CA HIS A 31 4.49 -10.17 4.41
C HIS A 31 3.89 -11.58 4.34
N LEU A 32 2.98 -11.94 5.26
CA LEU A 32 2.25 -13.20 5.17
C LEU A 32 1.47 -13.28 3.87
N TYR A 33 0.77 -12.19 3.53
CA TYR A 33 0.00 -12.09 2.31
C TYR A 33 0.85 -12.27 1.05
N ALA A 34 2.01 -11.61 1.00
CA ALA A 34 2.98 -11.72 -0.07
C ALA A 34 3.49 -13.15 -0.22
N ILE A 35 3.84 -13.82 0.89
CA ILE A 35 4.33 -15.20 0.83
C ILE A 35 3.27 -16.12 0.23
N PHE A 36 2.04 -16.10 0.76
CA PHE A 36 0.99 -17.00 0.26
C PHE A 36 0.59 -16.67 -1.18
N GLY A 37 0.38 -15.38 -1.49
CA GLY A 37 -0.04 -14.95 -2.82
C GLY A 37 1.03 -15.18 -3.89
N LEU A 38 2.28 -14.83 -3.61
CA LEU A 38 3.39 -15.01 -4.54
C LEU A 38 3.66 -16.50 -4.79
N THR A 39 3.65 -17.31 -3.74
CA THR A 39 3.86 -18.76 -3.86
C THR A 39 2.75 -19.40 -4.68
N ALA A 40 1.50 -19.02 -4.46
CA ALA A 40 0.38 -19.50 -5.26
C ALA A 40 0.50 -19.05 -6.72
N PHE A 41 0.77 -17.77 -6.97
CA PHE A 41 0.86 -17.21 -8.33
C PHE A 41 1.99 -17.83 -9.16
N ILE A 42 3.16 -18.03 -8.55
CA ILE A 42 4.31 -18.68 -9.22
C ILE A 42 4.08 -20.19 -9.34
N GLY A 43 3.59 -20.83 -8.27
CA GLY A 43 3.50 -22.28 -8.16
C GLY A 43 2.38 -22.92 -8.96
N LEU A 44 1.22 -22.27 -9.08
CA LEU A 44 0.03 -22.86 -9.73
C LEU A 44 0.24 -23.15 -11.23
N PRO A 45 0.81 -22.25 -12.06
CA PRO A 45 1.10 -22.55 -13.46
C PRO A 45 2.10 -23.70 -13.63
N LEU A 46 3.12 -23.77 -12.76
CA LEU A 46 4.11 -24.85 -12.78
C LEU A 46 3.47 -26.18 -12.38
N PHE A 47 2.66 -26.18 -11.34
CA PHE A 47 1.91 -27.36 -10.92
C PHE A 47 0.97 -27.83 -12.04
N LYS A 48 0.25 -26.91 -12.69
CA LYS A 48 -0.62 -27.22 -13.82
C LYS A 48 0.15 -27.84 -14.99
N TYR A 49 1.32 -27.28 -15.32
CA TYR A 49 2.22 -27.81 -16.34
C TYR A 49 2.70 -29.23 -15.99
N LEU A 50 3.14 -29.48 -14.76
CA LEU A 50 3.67 -30.78 -14.37
C LEU A 50 2.61 -31.89 -14.32
N MET A 51 1.38 -31.56 -13.94
CA MET A 51 0.32 -32.55 -13.72
C MET A 51 -0.57 -32.79 -14.93
N PHE A 52 -0.87 -31.76 -15.74
CA PHE A 52 -1.89 -31.83 -16.79
C PHE A 52 -1.33 -31.75 -18.21
N TYR A 53 -0.10 -31.30 -18.40
CA TYR A 53 0.47 -31.19 -19.75
C TYR A 53 1.06 -32.54 -20.20
N ASP A 54 0.45 -33.13 -21.22
CA ASP A 54 0.99 -34.32 -21.88
C ASP A 54 2.16 -33.93 -22.79
N ARG A 55 3.38 -34.16 -22.29
CA ARG A 55 4.64 -33.88 -23.00
C ARG A 55 4.81 -34.68 -24.29
N SER A 56 4.14 -35.83 -24.41
CA SER A 56 4.24 -36.73 -25.55
C SER A 56 3.30 -36.35 -26.70
N SER A 57 2.28 -35.55 -26.41
CA SER A 57 1.25 -35.14 -27.38
C SER A 57 1.75 -34.19 -28.47
N GLY A 58 2.92 -33.56 -28.30
CA GLY A 58 3.48 -32.59 -29.25
C GLY A 58 2.66 -31.32 -29.44
N ARG A 59 1.62 -31.09 -28.63
CA ARG A 59 0.74 -29.92 -28.72
C ARG A 59 1.47 -28.64 -28.29
N PRO A 60 1.18 -27.50 -28.93
CA PRO A 60 1.77 -26.22 -28.53
C PRO A 60 1.36 -25.91 -27.08
N LEU A 61 2.29 -25.35 -26.33
CA LEU A 61 2.02 -24.96 -24.95
C LEU A 61 1.08 -23.75 -24.94
N LEU A 62 -0.08 -23.92 -24.31
CA LEU A 62 -1.11 -22.88 -24.19
C LEU A 62 -0.72 -21.83 -23.12
N ASP A 63 -1.26 -20.62 -23.25
CA ASP A 63 -0.97 -19.50 -22.34
C ASP A 63 -1.37 -19.79 -20.88
N GLU A 64 -2.30 -20.72 -20.66
CA GLU A 64 -2.74 -21.16 -19.33
C GLU A 64 -1.67 -21.84 -18.47
N TYR A 65 -0.55 -22.27 -19.08
CA TYR A 65 0.60 -22.86 -18.38
C TYR A 65 1.70 -21.84 -18.07
N HIS A 66 1.54 -20.60 -18.52
CA HIS A 66 2.46 -19.49 -18.25
C HIS A 66 1.94 -18.63 -17.11
N GLN A 67 2.84 -17.96 -16.39
CA GLN A 67 2.42 -17.02 -15.33
C GLN A 67 1.77 -15.77 -15.93
N HIS A 68 2.22 -15.38 -17.13
CA HIS A 68 1.72 -14.22 -17.85
C HIS A 68 1.27 -14.65 -19.24
N ALA A 69 0.01 -14.38 -19.60
CA ALA A 69 -0.43 -14.48 -20.98
C ALA A 69 0.14 -13.30 -21.77
N SER A 70 1.26 -13.52 -22.47
CA SER A 70 1.95 -12.46 -23.21
C SER A 70 2.59 -13.01 -24.47
N TRP A 71 2.66 -12.18 -25.51
CA TRP A 71 3.21 -12.58 -26.79
C TRP A 71 4.74 -12.49 -26.79
N PHE A 72 5.40 -13.53 -27.31
CA PHE A 72 6.84 -13.55 -27.54
C PHE A 72 7.15 -13.88 -29.00
N PRO A 73 8.20 -13.27 -29.59
CA PRO A 73 8.62 -13.60 -30.94
C PRO A 73 9.09 -15.06 -31.04
N TYR A 74 9.14 -15.59 -32.27
CA TYR A 74 9.64 -16.95 -32.58
C TYR A 74 8.92 -18.11 -31.87
N GLN A 75 7.69 -17.89 -31.39
CA GLN A 75 6.89 -18.93 -30.72
C GLN A 75 7.60 -19.58 -29.52
N LEU A 76 8.51 -18.83 -28.86
CA LEU A 76 9.29 -19.30 -27.71
C LEU A 76 8.41 -19.89 -26.60
N LYS A 77 7.24 -19.27 -26.36
CA LYS A 77 6.28 -19.75 -25.35
C LYS A 77 5.55 -21.04 -25.70
N GLN A 78 5.41 -21.33 -26.99
CA GLN A 78 4.73 -22.54 -27.46
C GLN A 78 5.68 -23.74 -27.47
N SER A 79 7.00 -23.48 -27.45
CA SER A 79 8.04 -24.51 -27.42
C SER A 79 8.25 -25.09 -26.03
N ASN A 80 7.93 -26.37 -25.88
CA ASN A 80 8.15 -27.12 -24.65
C ASN A 80 9.63 -27.20 -24.21
N ARG A 81 10.58 -27.08 -25.14
CA ARG A 81 12.03 -27.07 -24.81
C ARG A 81 12.46 -25.73 -24.21
N ALA A 82 11.83 -24.65 -24.62
CA ALA A 82 12.13 -23.30 -24.13
C ALA A 82 11.40 -22.96 -22.83
N TYR A 83 10.35 -23.72 -22.48
CA TYR A 83 9.50 -23.45 -21.32
C TYR A 83 10.24 -23.23 -20.00
N PRO A 84 11.23 -24.05 -19.58
CA PRO A 84 11.93 -23.81 -18.31
C PRO A 84 12.64 -22.45 -18.25
N TYR A 85 13.21 -22.01 -19.37
CA TYR A 85 13.87 -20.71 -19.47
C TYR A 85 12.85 -19.56 -19.42
N MET A 86 11.72 -19.72 -20.12
CA MET A 86 10.64 -18.74 -20.10
C MET A 86 10.01 -18.63 -18.70
N TYR A 87 9.81 -19.76 -18.01
CA TYR A 87 9.26 -19.78 -16.67
C TYR A 87 10.17 -19.06 -15.66
N VAL A 88 11.49 -19.25 -15.72
CA VAL A 88 12.45 -18.52 -14.88
C VAL A 88 12.41 -17.01 -15.19
N TYR A 89 12.36 -16.65 -16.47
CA TYR A 89 12.26 -15.26 -16.90
C TYR A 89 10.97 -14.59 -16.39
N GLU A 90 9.82 -15.25 -16.55
CA GLU A 90 8.54 -14.77 -16.05
C GLU A 90 8.53 -14.64 -14.52
N THR A 91 9.12 -15.62 -13.82
CA THR A 91 9.26 -15.57 -12.37
C THR A 91 10.07 -14.37 -11.93
N PHE A 92 11.17 -14.06 -12.62
CA PHE A 92 11.99 -12.89 -12.31
C PHE A 92 11.22 -11.58 -12.51
N ILE A 93 10.45 -11.47 -13.60
CA ILE A 93 9.57 -10.32 -13.84
C ILE A 93 8.50 -10.19 -12.76
N THR A 94 7.85 -11.30 -12.39
CA THR A 94 6.85 -11.34 -11.33
C THR A 94 7.41 -10.82 -10.01
N ILE A 95 8.57 -11.34 -9.59
CA ILE A 95 9.24 -10.91 -8.36
C ILE A 95 9.59 -9.42 -8.45
N PHE A 96 10.17 -8.97 -9.55
CA PHE A 96 10.53 -7.56 -9.72
C PHE A 96 9.30 -6.63 -9.65
N GLY A 97 8.24 -6.94 -10.40
CA GLY A 97 7.02 -6.14 -10.43
C GLY A 97 6.35 -6.03 -9.06
N ILE A 98 6.24 -7.14 -8.33
CA ILE A 98 5.65 -7.16 -6.99
C ILE A 98 6.50 -6.38 -6.00
N ASN A 99 7.83 -6.47 -6.07
CA ASN A 99 8.72 -5.67 -5.22
C ASN A 99 8.56 -4.17 -5.48
N CYS A 100 8.43 -3.74 -6.74
CA CYS A 100 8.18 -2.34 -7.07
C CYS A 100 6.84 -1.86 -6.48
N LEU A 101 5.77 -2.67 -6.60
CA LEU A 101 4.47 -2.35 -6.03
C LEU A 101 4.51 -2.22 -4.51
N PHE A 102 5.12 -3.19 -3.81
CA PHE A 102 5.25 -3.14 -2.35
C PHE A 102 6.16 -2.01 -1.87
N THR A 103 7.20 -1.68 -2.62
CA THR A 103 8.07 -0.55 -2.27
C THR A 103 7.30 0.75 -2.37
N TRP A 104 6.53 0.95 -3.45
CA TRP A 104 5.67 2.12 -3.61
C TRP A 104 4.64 2.23 -2.47
N ASP A 105 3.95 1.12 -2.17
CA ASP A 105 2.95 1.03 -1.11
C ASP A 105 3.55 1.36 0.27
N HIS A 106 4.74 0.82 0.54
CA HIS A 106 5.44 1.05 1.79
C HIS A 106 5.84 2.52 1.94
N ILE A 107 6.40 3.13 0.88
CA ILE A 107 6.74 4.55 0.87
C ILE A 107 5.49 5.39 1.14
N TYR A 108 4.38 5.11 0.45
CA TYR A 108 3.12 5.83 0.63
C TYR A 108 2.63 5.72 2.08
N THR A 109 2.51 4.50 2.60
CA THR A 109 1.97 4.26 3.94
C THR A 109 2.84 4.86 5.04
N VAL A 110 4.16 4.72 4.97
CA VAL A 110 5.07 5.31 5.96
C VAL A 110 4.95 6.83 5.93
N THR A 111 4.90 7.44 4.74
CA THR A 111 4.77 8.89 4.61
C THR A 111 3.44 9.39 5.21
N VAL A 112 2.32 8.72 4.90
CA VAL A 112 1.01 9.07 5.47
C VAL A 112 0.97 8.85 6.99
N ALA A 113 1.53 7.75 7.48
CA ALA A 113 1.51 7.45 8.91
C ALA A 113 2.36 8.45 9.71
N GLN A 114 3.49 8.91 9.16
CA GLN A 114 4.27 10.01 9.73
C GLN A 114 3.49 11.32 9.71
N PHE A 115 2.80 11.63 8.60
CA PHE A 115 1.97 12.81 8.49
C PHE A 115 0.85 12.85 9.54
N VAL A 116 0.14 11.74 9.71
CA VAL A 116 -0.90 11.58 10.75
C VAL A 116 -0.31 11.73 12.16
N MET A 117 0.87 11.18 12.43
CA MET A 117 1.57 11.33 13.71
C MET A 117 1.84 12.81 14.03
N HIS A 118 2.26 13.61 13.04
CA HIS A 118 2.48 15.05 13.23
C HIS A 118 1.18 15.80 13.54
N PHE A 119 0.06 15.43 12.90
CA PHE A 119 -1.25 15.99 13.24
C PHE A 119 -1.75 15.58 14.62
N ASP A 120 -1.61 14.30 14.99
CA ASP A 120 -1.95 13.82 16.33
C ASP A 120 -1.16 14.60 17.40
N TYR A 121 0.14 14.86 17.17
CA TYR A 121 0.95 15.67 18.07
C TYR A 121 0.44 17.10 18.23
N ILE A 122 0.05 17.79 17.15
CA ILE A 122 -0.55 19.13 17.27
C ILE A 122 -1.87 19.09 18.03
N ASN A 123 -2.73 18.12 17.73
CA ASN A 123 -4.01 17.96 18.40
C ASN A 123 -3.81 17.78 19.91
N ASP A 124 -2.81 17.01 20.32
CA ASP A 124 -2.50 16.82 21.74
C ASP A 124 -1.95 18.10 22.38
N GLN A 125 -1.05 18.84 21.70
CA GLN A 125 -0.56 20.13 22.19
C GLN A 125 -1.66 21.20 22.29
N LEU A 126 -2.63 21.20 21.37
CA LEU A 126 -3.76 22.12 21.39
C LEU A 126 -4.71 21.82 22.56
N LYS A 127 -4.95 20.54 22.86
CA LYS A 127 -5.76 20.12 24.02
C LYS A 127 -5.12 20.45 25.36
N GLU A 128 -3.79 20.48 25.42
CA GLU A 128 -3.03 20.86 26.62
C GLU A 128 -3.07 22.38 26.90
N LEU A 129 -3.44 23.20 25.91
CA LEU A 129 -3.61 24.64 26.11
C LEU A 129 -4.89 24.92 26.93
N ASP A 130 -4.71 25.51 28.11
CA ASP A 130 -5.83 25.99 28.93
C ASP A 130 -6.03 27.50 28.72
N ALA A 131 -7.14 27.87 28.08
CA ALA A 131 -7.53 29.27 27.87
C ALA A 131 -7.66 30.06 29.18
N LYS A 132 -7.89 29.40 30.32
CA LYS A 132 -7.96 30.07 31.63
C LYS A 132 -6.63 30.69 32.04
N GLN A 133 -5.50 30.21 31.50
CA GLN A 133 -4.17 30.78 31.75
C GLN A 133 -4.02 32.21 31.21
N THR A 134 -4.91 32.65 30.31
CA THR A 134 -4.93 34.04 29.82
C THR A 134 -5.40 35.04 30.88
N LEU A 135 -6.15 34.59 31.90
CA LEU A 135 -6.69 35.42 32.99
C LEU A 135 -5.65 35.69 34.10
N GLU A 136 -4.61 34.86 34.19
CA GLU A 136 -3.52 35.02 35.15
C GLU A 136 -2.38 35.82 34.50
N GLY A 137 -2.22 37.08 34.87
CA GLY A 137 -1.35 38.05 34.18
C GLY A 137 0.11 37.61 33.94
N CYS A 138 0.68 36.75 34.78
CA CYS A 138 2.02 36.17 34.53
C CYS A 138 2.03 35.00 33.53
N LYS A 139 0.95 34.20 33.44
CA LYS A 139 0.86 33.02 32.55
C LYS A 139 0.32 33.34 31.15
N SER A 140 -0.29 34.51 31.00
CA SER A 140 -0.79 35.00 29.70
C SER A 140 0.30 35.02 28.61
N LYS A 141 1.52 35.44 28.95
CA LYS A 141 2.64 35.47 27.98
C LYS A 141 3.08 34.06 27.54
N GLU A 142 3.13 33.10 28.47
CA GLU A 142 3.49 31.71 28.18
C GLU A 142 2.44 31.02 27.29
N PHE A 143 1.15 31.34 27.51
CA PHE A 143 0.06 30.88 26.66
C PHE A 143 0.23 31.36 25.21
N TYR A 144 0.45 32.67 25.00
CA TYR A 144 0.59 33.22 23.64
C TYR A 144 1.84 32.72 22.92
N GLU A 145 2.96 32.53 23.62
CA GLU A 145 4.16 31.92 23.02
C GLU A 145 3.91 30.46 22.63
N SER A 146 3.26 29.67 23.49
CA SER A 146 2.92 28.27 23.19
C SER A 146 1.96 28.17 22.00
N LEU A 147 0.93 29.02 21.95
CA LEU A 147 0.00 29.10 20.82
C LEU A 147 0.72 29.48 19.52
N ARG A 148 1.64 30.45 19.57
CA ARG A 148 2.45 30.85 18.41
C ARG A 148 3.28 29.69 17.88
N VAL A 149 3.91 28.90 18.76
CA VAL A 149 4.68 27.71 18.36
C VAL A 149 3.78 26.68 17.67
N ILE A 150 2.59 26.43 18.20
CA ILE A 150 1.61 25.50 17.61
C ILE A 150 1.16 25.97 16.22
N ILE A 151 0.84 27.26 16.05
CA ILE A 151 0.42 27.82 14.75
C ILE A 151 1.53 27.69 13.71
N ILE A 152 2.77 28.05 14.06
CA ILE A 152 3.92 27.93 13.14
C ILE A 152 4.13 26.47 12.74
N TYR A 153 4.03 25.55 13.69
CA TYR A 153 4.19 24.13 13.42
C TYR A 153 3.05 23.58 12.54
N HIS A 154 1.81 24.01 12.78
CA HIS A 154 0.65 23.66 11.95
C HIS A 154 0.81 24.12 10.50
N GLN A 155 1.28 25.35 10.27
CA GLN A 155 1.58 25.85 8.93
C GLN A 155 2.61 24.95 8.21
N HIS A 156 3.63 24.49 8.93
CA HIS A 156 4.62 23.57 8.36
C HIS A 156 4.03 22.20 7.99
N ILE A 157 3.13 21.65 8.83
CA ILE A 157 2.40 20.42 8.49
C ILE A 157 1.50 20.66 7.28
N TYR A 158 0.82 21.80 7.20
CA TYR A 158 -0.05 22.12 6.07
C TYR A 158 0.73 22.14 4.74
N GLU A 159 1.91 22.77 4.72
CA GLU A 159 2.82 22.73 3.57
C GLU A 159 3.28 21.31 3.23
N LEU A 160 3.55 20.48 4.24
CA LEU A 160 3.88 19.07 4.05
C LEU A 160 2.70 18.30 3.42
N GLY A 161 1.47 18.61 3.83
CA GLY A 161 0.25 18.05 3.24
C GLY A 161 0.08 18.43 1.77
N ASP A 162 0.36 19.67 1.39
CA ASP A 162 0.36 20.10 -0.02
C ASP A 162 1.40 19.33 -0.84
N LYS A 163 2.60 19.11 -0.29
CA LYS A 163 3.65 18.30 -0.93
C LYS A 163 3.23 16.84 -1.08
N LEU A 164 2.70 16.20 -0.03
CA LEU A 164 2.17 14.84 -0.08
C LEU A 164 1.12 14.69 -1.19
N ARG A 165 0.16 15.62 -1.23
CA ARG A 165 -0.87 15.64 -2.27
C ARG A 165 -0.26 15.74 -3.65
N LYS A 166 0.64 16.70 -3.90
CA LYS A 166 1.28 16.86 -5.22
C LYS A 166 2.07 15.62 -5.64
N THR A 167 2.74 14.95 -4.70
CA THR A 167 3.53 13.74 -4.97
C THR A 167 2.66 12.52 -5.26
N PHE A 168 1.63 12.26 -4.47
CA PHE A 168 0.88 11.00 -4.54
C PHE A 168 -0.43 11.07 -5.31
N ASN A 169 -1.02 12.26 -5.54
CA ASN A 169 -2.36 12.37 -6.13
C ASN A 169 -2.49 11.66 -7.49
N VAL A 170 -1.59 11.94 -8.43
CA VAL A 170 -1.62 11.29 -9.75
C VAL A 170 -1.36 9.79 -9.63
N SER A 171 -0.40 9.39 -8.78
CA SER A 171 -0.06 7.99 -8.59
C SER A 171 -1.21 7.18 -7.99
N LEU A 172 -1.90 7.72 -6.99
CA LEU A 172 -3.08 7.10 -6.37
C LEU A 172 -4.23 7.01 -7.38
N PHE A 173 -4.50 8.09 -8.11
CA PHE A 173 -5.54 8.11 -9.13
C PHE A 173 -5.33 7.05 -10.21
N LEU A 174 -4.10 6.93 -10.73
CA LEU A 174 -3.76 5.89 -11.71
C LEU A 174 -3.89 4.49 -11.11
N THR A 175 -3.43 4.30 -9.88
CA THR A 175 -3.52 3.01 -9.17
C THR A 175 -4.97 2.58 -8.97
N ASP A 176 -5.84 3.51 -8.60
CA ASP A 176 -7.27 3.25 -8.41
C ASP A 176 -7.99 2.94 -9.74
N ILE A 177 -7.68 3.68 -10.81
CA ILE A 177 -8.23 3.38 -12.15
C ILE A 177 -7.81 1.99 -12.61
N ILE A 178 -6.51 1.67 -12.50
CA ILE A 178 -5.98 0.37 -12.94
C ILE A 178 -6.58 -0.76 -12.10
N SER A 179 -6.67 -0.56 -10.77
CA SER A 179 -7.28 -1.52 -9.85
C SER A 179 -8.76 -1.75 -10.18
N ALA A 180 -9.54 -0.68 -10.39
CA ALA A 180 -10.97 -0.79 -10.73
C ALA A 180 -11.18 -1.49 -12.08
N ALA A 181 -10.43 -1.12 -13.12
CA ALA A 181 -10.49 -1.77 -14.41
C ALA A 181 -10.14 -3.26 -14.30
N SER A 182 -9.08 -3.58 -13.56
CA SER A 182 -8.66 -4.96 -13.32
C SER A 182 -9.72 -5.76 -12.58
N MET A 183 -10.31 -5.24 -11.50
CA MET A 183 -11.39 -5.91 -10.78
C MET A 183 -12.57 -6.24 -11.70
N CYS A 184 -12.97 -5.30 -12.56
CA CYS A 184 -14.03 -5.53 -13.54
C CYS A 184 -13.70 -6.68 -14.50
N PHE A 185 -12.46 -6.74 -15.01
CA PHE A 185 -12.02 -7.85 -15.86
C PHE A 185 -12.00 -9.19 -15.13
N HIS A 186 -11.55 -9.24 -13.88
CA HIS A 186 -11.59 -10.46 -13.07
C HIS A 186 -13.03 -10.96 -12.88
N ILE A 187 -13.95 -10.05 -12.55
CA ILE A 187 -15.38 -10.39 -12.41
C ILE A 187 -15.95 -10.91 -13.73
N TYR A 188 -15.62 -10.25 -14.85
CA TYR A 188 -16.04 -10.72 -16.18
C TYR A 188 -15.49 -12.12 -16.50
N LEU A 189 -14.21 -12.37 -16.24
CA LEU A 189 -13.59 -13.68 -16.46
C LEU A 189 -14.24 -14.76 -15.58
N MET A 190 -14.52 -14.46 -14.31
CA MET A 190 -15.24 -15.37 -13.41
C MET A 190 -16.65 -15.69 -13.93
N ALA A 191 -17.38 -14.70 -14.43
CA ALA A 191 -18.75 -14.88 -14.92
C ALA A 191 -18.84 -15.69 -16.22
N ASN A 192 -17.78 -15.68 -17.04
CA ASN A 192 -17.72 -16.40 -18.31
C ASN A 192 -16.90 -17.71 -18.24
N SER A 193 -16.43 -18.10 -17.05
CA SER A 193 -15.67 -19.34 -16.87
C SER A 193 -16.61 -20.44 -16.35
N ASP A 194 -16.69 -21.56 -17.07
CA ASP A 194 -17.38 -22.76 -16.60
C ASP A 194 -16.46 -23.67 -15.74
N ASP A 195 -15.15 -23.39 -15.72
CA ASP A 195 -14.16 -24.13 -14.94
C ASP A 195 -14.00 -23.56 -13.53
N ILE A 196 -14.31 -24.36 -12.51
CA ILE A 196 -14.17 -24.02 -11.10
C ILE A 196 -12.71 -23.66 -10.76
N ILE A 197 -11.72 -24.32 -11.38
CA ILE A 197 -10.31 -24.02 -11.13
C ILE A 197 -9.97 -22.61 -11.64
N ALA A 198 -10.44 -22.25 -12.84
CA ALA A 198 -10.29 -20.91 -13.38
C ALA A 198 -10.98 -19.84 -12.50
N ILE A 199 -12.20 -20.11 -12.01
CA ILE A 199 -12.90 -19.21 -11.08
C ILE A 199 -12.09 -18.96 -9.80
N ILE A 200 -11.54 -20.03 -9.20
CA ILE A 200 -10.69 -19.92 -7.99
C ILE A 200 -9.41 -19.14 -8.29
N LEU A 201 -8.85 -19.27 -9.49
CA LEU A 201 -7.67 -18.52 -9.91
C LEU A 201 -7.95 -17.03 -10.09
N PHE A 202 -9.17 -16.64 -10.49
CA PHE A 202 -9.53 -15.24 -10.69
C PHE A 202 -10.07 -14.55 -9.42
N ILE A 203 -10.74 -15.29 -8.53
CA ILE A 203 -11.28 -14.72 -7.28
C ILE A 203 -10.17 -14.27 -6.33
N PHE A 204 -9.07 -15.01 -6.24
CA PHE A 204 -7.99 -14.69 -5.32
C PHE A 204 -7.32 -13.35 -5.66
N PRO A 205 -6.82 -13.11 -6.90
CA PRO A 205 -6.33 -11.80 -7.33
C PRO A 205 -7.36 -10.68 -7.18
N CYS A 206 -8.64 -10.95 -7.48
CA CYS A 206 -9.68 -9.95 -7.30
C CYS A 206 -9.81 -9.50 -5.83
N PHE A 207 -9.77 -10.45 -4.89
CA PHE A 207 -9.80 -10.16 -3.46
C PHE A 207 -8.54 -9.39 -3.01
N VAL A 208 -7.35 -9.71 -3.57
CA VAL A 208 -6.12 -8.92 -3.37
C VAL A 208 -6.36 -7.45 -3.69
N GLN A 209 -6.92 -7.19 -4.86
CA GLN A 209 -7.11 -5.82 -5.36
C GLN A 209 -8.10 -5.06 -4.48
N VAL A 210 -9.19 -5.71 -4.05
CA VAL A 210 -10.14 -5.11 -3.10
C VAL A 210 -9.48 -4.76 -1.78
N ALA A 211 -8.70 -5.68 -1.20
CA ALA A 211 -8.00 -5.44 0.06
C ALA A 211 -6.98 -4.29 -0.05
N PHE A 212 -6.26 -4.22 -1.18
CA PHE A 212 -5.30 -3.15 -1.44
C PHE A 212 -5.98 -1.78 -1.61
N THR A 213 -7.06 -1.70 -2.40
CA THR A 213 -7.85 -0.48 -2.54
C THR A 213 -8.46 -0.05 -1.20
N PHE A 214 -8.96 -1.00 -0.40
CA PHE A 214 -9.45 -0.71 0.94
C PHE A 214 -8.37 -0.09 1.84
N ASP A 215 -7.14 -0.63 1.84
CA ASP A 215 -6.05 -0.07 2.65
C ASP A 215 -5.71 1.37 2.22
N ASN A 216 -5.66 1.65 0.91
CA ASN A 216 -5.45 3.02 0.39
C ASN A 216 -6.56 3.97 0.86
N CYS A 217 -7.83 3.55 0.75
CA CYS A 217 -8.95 4.34 1.26
C CYS A 217 -8.85 4.57 2.77
N TYR A 218 -8.48 3.54 3.54
CA TYR A 218 -8.29 3.63 4.98
C TYR A 218 -7.18 4.62 5.36
N GLN A 219 -6.05 4.65 4.62
CA GLN A 219 -5.02 5.69 4.82
C GLN A 219 -5.58 7.10 4.58
N GLY A 220 -6.38 7.28 3.52
CA GLY A 220 -7.06 8.53 3.22
C GLY A 220 -7.98 8.98 4.35
N THR A 221 -8.79 8.07 4.89
CA THR A 221 -9.67 8.35 6.03
C THR A 221 -8.90 8.76 7.27
N ARG A 222 -7.77 8.09 7.58
CA ARG A 222 -6.93 8.47 8.74
C ARG A 222 -6.41 9.90 8.64
N VAL A 223 -6.04 10.35 7.45
CA VAL A 223 -5.61 11.74 7.22
C VAL A 223 -6.78 12.69 7.42
N ALA A 224 -7.94 12.39 6.85
CA ALA A 224 -9.14 13.20 7.00
C ALA A 224 -9.54 13.35 8.48
N GLU A 225 -9.61 12.24 9.22
CA GLU A 225 -9.93 12.23 10.66
C GLU A 225 -8.91 12.99 11.52
N ALA A 226 -7.60 12.84 11.23
CA ALA A 226 -6.56 13.58 11.94
C ALA A 226 -6.69 15.10 11.71
N SER A 227 -7.06 15.50 10.49
CA SER A 227 -7.28 16.89 10.14
C SER A 227 -8.56 17.49 10.77
N ALA A 228 -9.65 16.72 10.79
CA ALA A 228 -10.95 17.14 11.34
C ALA A 228 -10.90 17.32 12.87
N ARG A 229 -10.09 16.51 13.57
CA ARG A 229 -9.90 16.64 15.02
C ARG A 229 -9.37 18.02 15.45
N MET A 230 -8.63 18.74 14.61
CA MET A 230 -8.20 20.11 14.92
C MET A 230 -9.34 21.13 14.90
N GLN A 231 -10.41 20.87 14.14
CA GLN A 231 -11.56 21.78 14.06
C GLN A 231 -12.49 21.66 15.28
N THR A 232 -12.34 20.58 16.05
CA THR A 232 -13.21 20.22 17.18
C THR A 232 -12.49 20.23 18.52
N ALA A 233 -11.17 20.44 18.51
CA ALA A 233 -10.33 20.64 19.70
C ALA A 233 -10.39 22.11 20.14
#